data_AF-A0A9Q1HAU8-F1
#
_entry.id   AF-A0A9Q1HAU8-F1
#
_cell.length_a   1.000
_cell.length_b   1.000
_cell.length_c   1.000
_cell.angle_alpha   90.00
_cell.angle_beta   90.00
_cell.angle_gamma   90.00
#
_symmetry.space_group_name_H-M   'P 1'
#
loop_
_entity.id
_entity.type
_entity.pdbx_description
1 polymer ?
#
loop_
_entity_poly.entity_id
_entity_poly.type
_entity_poly.pdbx_seq_one_letter_code
_entity_poly.pdbx_strand_id
1 'polypeptide(L)'
;MAGRKVDGSCGNTIYKFQGYLWYGCPMCHHDRKKLIPGSTLTMEDAYQKTLWKIRDLQHSSMNIMELWECEYDLMLCEDEKIKEFVDALDYKPPLNPRNAFFGGRINVTCLYNAKPGEQIKWLRLQLGWEMTTALLKEKIGIHLAIVAEGF
;
A
#
# COMPACT_ATOMS: atom_id res chain seq x y z
N MET A 1 14.54 14.36 -21.56
CA MET A 1 15.08 13.36 -20.60
C MET A 1 14.05 12.25 -20.47
N ALA A 2 14.35 11.06 -20.99
CA ALA A 2 13.37 9.99 -21.11
C ALA A 2 13.09 9.33 -19.75
N GLY A 3 11.83 9.40 -19.28
CA GLY A 3 11.12 8.38 -18.48
C GLY A 3 11.71 7.82 -17.17
N ARG A 4 12.84 8.31 -16.65
CA ARG A 4 13.45 7.75 -15.43
C ARG A 4 12.72 8.25 -14.19
N LYS A 5 12.18 7.34 -13.39
CA LYS A 5 11.53 7.65 -12.10
C LYS A 5 12.61 8.03 -11.08
N VAL A 6 12.55 9.26 -10.60
CA VAL A 6 13.40 9.84 -9.54
C VAL A 6 12.50 10.43 -8.47
N ASP A 7 13.01 10.58 -7.24
CA ASP A 7 12.22 11.07 -6.11
C ASP A 7 12.17 12.61 -6.05
N GLY A 8 13.22 13.27 -6.57
CA GLY A 8 13.23 14.72 -6.76
C GLY A 8 14.33 15.18 -7.71
N SER A 9 14.23 16.43 -8.16
CA SER A 9 15.29 17.10 -8.91
C SER A 9 15.33 18.59 -8.58
N CYS A 10 16.53 19.15 -8.51
CA CYS A 10 16.76 20.58 -8.36
C CYS A 10 18.01 20.98 -9.17
N GLY A 11 17.82 21.86 -10.14
CA GLY A 11 18.90 22.26 -11.06
C GLY A 11 19.51 21.06 -11.77
N ASN A 12 20.82 20.87 -11.60
CA ASN A 12 21.56 19.76 -12.16
C ASN A 12 21.71 18.57 -11.18
N THR A 13 20.90 18.52 -10.13
CA THR A 13 20.96 17.47 -9.10
C THR A 13 19.66 16.66 -9.08
N ILE A 14 19.80 15.34 -9.07
CA ILE A 14 18.74 14.36 -8.86
C ILE A 14 18.85 13.84 -7.43
N TYR A 15 17.70 13.75 -6.75
CA TYR A 15 17.61 13.14 -5.43
C TYR A 15 16.94 11.78 -5.54
N LYS A 16 17.52 10.79 -4.87
CA LYS A 16 16.98 9.45 -4.77
C LYS A 16 16.94 8.99 -3.32
N PHE A 17 15.75 8.61 -2.88
CA PHE A 17 15.52 8.04 -1.56
C PHE A 17 15.36 6.52 -1.67
N GLN A 18 16.13 5.78 -0.88
CA GLN A 18 16.24 4.32 -1.02
C GLN A 18 15.69 3.61 0.19
N GLY A 19 14.50 3.02 0.03
CA GLY A 19 13.89 2.20 1.08
C GLY A 19 14.75 0.98 1.41
N TYR A 20 15.08 0.77 2.69
CA TYR A 20 16.11 -0.21 3.07
C TYR A 20 15.69 -1.65 2.72
N LEU A 21 14.40 -1.97 2.87
CA LEU A 21 13.84 -3.30 2.61
C LEU A 21 13.73 -3.60 1.10
N TRP A 22 13.10 -2.69 0.36
CA TRP A 22 12.75 -2.91 -1.04
C TRP A 22 13.94 -2.80 -2.00
N TYR A 23 14.98 -2.07 -1.59
CA TYR A 23 16.21 -1.87 -2.37
C TYR A 23 17.40 -2.67 -1.83
N GLY A 24 17.19 -3.49 -0.79
CA GLY A 24 18.18 -4.47 -0.31
C GLY A 24 19.40 -3.86 0.38
N CYS A 25 19.19 -2.89 1.27
CA CYS A 25 20.27 -2.15 1.93
C CYS A 25 21.34 -3.10 2.52
N PRO A 26 22.62 -2.94 2.15
CA PRO A 26 23.69 -3.81 2.65
C PRO A 26 23.99 -3.62 4.14
N MET A 27 23.67 -2.46 4.70
CA MET A 27 23.88 -2.17 6.13
C MET A 27 22.79 -2.78 7.02
N CYS A 28 21.54 -2.80 6.56
CA CYS A 28 20.41 -3.34 7.32
C CYS A 28 20.22 -4.85 7.12
N HIS A 29 20.66 -5.40 5.98
CA HIS A 29 20.39 -6.77 5.59
C HIS A 29 21.68 -7.54 5.27
N HIS A 30 22.24 -8.15 6.32
CA HIS A 30 23.44 -8.99 6.25
C HIS A 30 23.18 -10.33 5.55
N ASP A 31 22.00 -10.95 5.75
CA ASP A 31 21.63 -12.14 4.98
C ASP A 31 21.16 -11.75 3.58
N ARG A 32 22.10 -11.84 2.64
CA ARG A 32 21.93 -11.44 1.24
C ARG A 32 21.01 -12.37 0.45
N LYS A 33 20.83 -13.62 0.90
CA LYS A 33 20.00 -14.63 0.24
C LYS A 33 18.55 -14.60 0.71
N LYS A 34 18.26 -13.88 1.79
CA LYS A 34 16.89 -13.69 2.29
C LYS A 34 16.01 -13.06 1.21
N LEU A 35 14.80 -13.59 1.05
CA LEU A 35 13.79 -13.03 0.16
C LEU A 35 13.15 -11.77 0.77
N ILE A 36 12.85 -10.80 -0.09
CA ILE A 36 12.01 -9.67 0.28
C ILE A 36 10.57 -10.18 0.48
N PRO A 37 9.87 -9.81 1.57
CA PRO A 37 8.50 -10.23 1.82
C PRO A 37 7.57 -9.95 0.62
N GLY A 38 6.86 -10.98 0.15
CA GLY A 38 5.96 -10.87 -1.00
C GLY A 38 6.65 -10.74 -2.36
N SER A 39 7.96 -10.97 -2.45
CA SER A 39 8.74 -10.91 -3.69
C SER A 39 9.50 -12.22 -3.94
N THR A 40 9.85 -12.47 -5.19
CA THR A 40 10.75 -13.56 -5.60
C THR A 40 12.23 -13.17 -5.57
N LEU A 41 12.52 -11.89 -5.27
CA LEU A 41 13.87 -11.35 -5.25
C LEU A 41 14.52 -11.51 -3.88
N THR A 42 15.81 -11.86 -3.89
CA THR A 42 16.65 -11.79 -2.70
C THR A 42 17.05 -10.34 -2.40
N MET A 43 17.55 -10.11 -1.18
CA MET A 43 18.16 -8.82 -0.81
C MET A 43 19.32 -8.44 -1.75
N GLU A 44 20.11 -9.43 -2.18
CA GLU A 44 21.17 -9.21 -3.16
C GLU A 44 20.63 -8.81 -4.52
N ASP A 45 19.62 -9.51 -5.05
CA ASP A 45 19.02 -9.18 -6.34
C ASP A 45 18.45 -7.76 -6.36
N ALA A 46 17.78 -7.37 -5.27
CA ALA A 46 17.25 -6.04 -5.12
C ALA A 46 18.37 -4.99 -5.10
N TYR A 47 19.42 -5.21 -4.32
CA TYR A 47 20.56 -4.31 -4.25
C TYR A 47 21.29 -4.18 -5.59
N GLN A 48 21.52 -5.28 -6.30
CA GLN A 48 22.11 -5.21 -7.63
C GLN A 48 21.25 -4.38 -8.58
N LYS A 49 19.92 -4.61 -8.61
CA LYS A 49 19.00 -3.78 -9.41
C LYS A 49 19.07 -2.30 -9.04
N THR A 50 19.25 -2.00 -7.75
CA THR A 50 19.46 -0.64 -7.25
C THR A 50 20.73 -0.02 -7.84
N LEU A 51 21.85 -0.73 -7.80
CA LEU A 51 23.13 -0.28 -8.36
C LEU A 51 23.05 -0.07 -9.88
N TRP A 52 22.39 -0.97 -10.61
CA TRP A 52 22.16 -0.81 -12.05
C TRP A 52 21.40 0.49 -12.35
N LYS A 53 20.32 0.76 -11.63
CA LYS A 53 19.56 2.01 -11.80
C LYS A 53 20.39 3.26 -11.51
N ILE A 54 21.26 3.21 -10.50
CA ILE A 54 22.15 4.33 -10.18
C ILE A 54 23.16 4.56 -11.30
N ARG A 55 23.81 3.50 -11.79
CA ARG A 55 24.75 3.60 -12.92
C ARG A 55 24.06 4.18 -14.16
N ASP A 56 22.85 3.71 -14.46
CA ASP A 56 22.03 4.22 -15.57
C ASP A 56 21.73 5.73 -15.44
N LEU A 57 21.58 6.22 -14.21
CA LEU A 57 21.40 7.65 -13.93
C LEU A 57 22.74 8.41 -14.02
N GLN A 58 23.84 7.82 -13.58
CA GLN A 58 25.19 8.43 -13.63
C GLN A 58 25.68 8.67 -15.05
N HIS A 59 25.14 7.96 -16.04
CA HIS A 59 25.39 8.24 -17.45
C HIS A 59 24.80 9.58 -17.94
N SER A 60 24.03 10.28 -17.11
CA SER A 60 23.61 11.67 -17.37
C SER A 60 24.59 12.67 -16.75
N SER A 61 24.72 13.86 -17.32
CA SER A 61 25.55 14.95 -16.79
C SER A 61 25.00 15.59 -15.51
N MET A 62 24.17 14.87 -14.76
CA MET A 62 23.51 15.33 -13.54
C MET A 62 24.18 14.73 -12.31
N ASN A 63 24.27 15.51 -11.24
CA ASN A 63 24.71 15.05 -9.93
C ASN A 63 23.61 14.19 -9.31
N ILE A 64 23.96 13.10 -8.65
CA ILE A 64 22.99 12.22 -7.97
C ILE A 64 23.30 12.24 -6.49
N MET A 65 22.29 12.64 -5.71
CA MET A 65 22.31 12.59 -4.25
C MET A 65 21.43 11.44 -3.80
N GLU A 66 22.05 10.44 -3.17
CA GLU A 66 21.39 9.26 -2.65
C GLU A 66 21.29 9.36 -1.13
N LEU A 67 20.14 8.96 -0.57
CA LEU A 67 19.94 8.81 0.87
C LEU A 67 19.17 7.51 1.13
N TRP A 68 19.70 6.67 2.02
CA TRP A 68 19.00 5.47 2.46
C TRP A 68 18.03 5.78 3.61
N GLU A 69 16.92 5.06 3.63
CA GLU A 69 15.91 5.18 4.70
C GLU A 69 16.53 4.99 6.09
N CYS A 70 17.41 4.01 6.27
CA CYS A 70 18.08 3.80 7.55
C CYS A 70 19.03 4.95 7.95
N GLU A 71 19.67 5.61 6.98
CA GLU A 71 20.51 6.79 7.24
C GLU A 71 19.64 7.98 7.64
N TYR A 72 18.50 8.14 6.97
CA TYR A 72 17.51 9.15 7.30
C TYR A 72 16.92 8.94 8.70
N ASP A 73 16.57 7.70 9.07
CA ASP A 73 16.07 7.35 10.40
C ASP A 73 17.11 7.68 11.48
N LEU A 74 18.40 7.42 11.22
CA LEU A 74 19.49 7.81 12.11
C LEU A 74 19.61 9.34 12.23
N MET A 75 19.54 10.06 11.11
CA MET A 75 19.55 11.53 11.10
C MET A 75 18.39 12.12 11.92
N LEU A 76 17.19 11.54 11.86
CA LEU A 76 16.05 11.97 12.68
C LEU A 76 16.24 11.69 14.17
N CYS A 77 17.01 10.66 14.52
CA CYS A 77 17.33 10.34 15.90
C CYS A 77 18.43 11.24 16.48
N GLU A 78 19.43 11.59 15.67
CA GLU A 78 20.65 12.26 16.13
C GLU A 78 20.64 13.79 15.95
N ASP A 79 19.97 14.31 14.92
CA ASP A 79 19.96 15.75 14.60
C ASP A 79 18.60 16.38 14.92
N GLU A 80 18.57 17.13 16.02
CA GLU A 80 17.39 17.84 16.49
C GLU A 80 16.88 18.86 15.46
N LYS A 81 17.74 19.46 14.65
CA LYS A 81 17.33 20.43 13.61
C LYS A 81 16.58 19.76 12.46
N ILE A 82 17.02 18.57 12.07
CA ILE A 82 16.34 17.80 11.02
C ILE A 82 14.96 17.38 11.52
N LYS A 83 14.89 16.94 12.77
CA LYS A 83 13.62 16.59 13.41
C LYS A 83 12.66 17.78 13.48
N GLU A 84 13.12 18.93 13.98
CA GLU A 84 12.33 20.17 14.03
C GLU A 84 11.85 20.60 12.63
N PHE A 85 12.71 20.49 11.62
CA PHE A 85 12.34 20.79 10.24
C PHE A 85 11.22 19.88 9.74
N VAL A 86 11.32 18.57 10.00
CA VAL A 86 10.31 17.59 9.58
C VAL A 86 9.00 17.78 10.33
N ASP A 87 9.05 18.03 11.64
CA ASP A 87 7.86 18.28 12.47
C ASP A 87 7.13 19.57 12.06
N ALA A 88 7.86 20.56 11.51
CA ALA A 88 7.28 21.79 10.98
C ALA A 88 6.62 21.64 9.59
N LEU A 89 6.83 20.50 8.89
CA LEU A 89 6.18 20.25 7.61
C LEU A 89 4.69 19.95 7.81
N ASP A 90 3.81 20.65 7.08
CA ASP A 90 2.38 20.30 6.99
C ASP A 90 2.20 19.06 6.08
N TYR A 91 2.73 17.92 6.55
CA TYR A 91 2.59 16.64 5.88
C TYR A 91 1.26 15.99 6.24
N LYS A 92 0.36 15.90 5.26
CA LYS A 92 -0.87 15.12 5.41
C LYS A 92 -0.58 13.66 5.13
N PRO A 93 -0.63 12.77 6.14
CA PRO A 93 -0.35 11.36 5.91
C PRO A 93 -1.33 10.77 4.89
N PRO A 94 -0.90 9.79 4.09
CA PRO A 94 -1.80 9.11 3.17
C PRO A 94 -2.99 8.53 3.93
N LEU A 95 -4.18 8.64 3.32
CA LEU A 95 -5.39 8.05 3.86
C LEU A 95 -5.16 6.57 4.16
N ASN A 96 -5.36 6.18 5.42
CA ASN A 96 -5.29 4.76 5.78
C ASN A 96 -6.40 4.02 5.00
N PRO A 97 -6.08 3.11 4.08
CA PRO A 97 -7.08 2.41 3.30
C PRO A 97 -8.02 1.58 4.18
N ARG A 98 -7.60 1.16 5.39
CA ARG A 98 -8.49 0.52 6.37
C ARG A 98 -9.60 1.45 6.85
N ASN A 99 -9.35 2.76 6.90
CA ASN A 99 -10.35 3.75 7.26
C ASN A 99 -11.37 3.98 6.11
N ALA A 100 -11.00 3.67 4.86
CA ALA A 100 -11.91 3.78 3.71
C ALA A 100 -13.05 2.75 3.75
N PHE A 101 -12.84 1.59 4.39
CA PHE A 101 -13.89 0.57 4.52
C PHE A 101 -14.99 0.93 5.51
N PHE A 102 -14.79 1.95 6.36
CA PHE A 102 -15.79 2.39 7.33
C PHE A 102 -16.71 3.52 6.80
N GLY A 103 -16.57 3.92 5.54
CA GLY A 103 -17.46 4.87 4.86
C GLY A 103 -18.61 4.17 4.12
N GLY A 104 -19.51 3.52 4.84
CA GLY A 104 -20.62 2.78 4.23
C GLY A 104 -21.65 3.68 3.54
N ARG A 105 -21.79 3.55 2.21
CA ARG A 105 -23.10 3.72 1.55
C ARG A 105 -23.74 2.35 1.47
N ILE A 106 -24.61 2.05 2.43
CA ILE A 106 -25.49 0.89 2.33
C ILE A 106 -26.67 1.35 1.47
N ASN A 107 -26.70 0.95 0.20
CA ASN A 107 -27.93 1.07 -0.60
C ASN A 107 -28.91 0.03 -0.04
N VAL A 108 -29.83 0.46 0.82
CA VAL A 108 -30.95 -0.38 1.26
C VAL A 108 -31.97 -0.40 0.13
N THR A 109 -31.74 -1.26 -0.86
CA THR A 109 -32.78 -1.60 -1.84
C THR A 109 -33.65 -2.68 -1.20
N CYS A 110 -34.89 -2.34 -0.85
CA CYS A 110 -35.84 -3.31 -0.29
C CYS A 110 -36.28 -4.28 -1.40
N LEU A 111 -35.66 -5.47 -1.47
CA LEU A 111 -35.99 -6.50 -2.45
C LEU A 111 -37.29 -7.26 -2.12
N TYR A 112 -37.87 -7.09 -0.93
CA TYR A 112 -39.06 -7.81 -0.50
C TYR A 112 -39.88 -7.05 0.53
N ASN A 113 -41.18 -6.91 0.29
CA ASN A 113 -42.13 -6.30 1.22
C ASN A 113 -42.83 -7.40 2.04
N ALA A 114 -42.60 -7.44 3.36
CA ALA A 114 -43.15 -8.48 4.24
C ALA A 114 -44.68 -8.42 4.32
N LYS A 115 -45.34 -9.58 4.31
CA LYS A 115 -46.79 -9.67 4.53
C LYS A 115 -47.11 -9.64 6.03
N PRO A 116 -48.35 -9.30 6.43
CA PRO A 116 -48.77 -9.33 7.83
C PRO A 116 -48.52 -10.72 8.45
N GLY A 117 -47.70 -10.77 9.50
CA GLY A 117 -47.33 -12.01 10.21
C GLY A 117 -45.96 -12.60 9.83
N GLU A 118 -45.27 -12.07 8.81
CA GLU A 118 -43.91 -12.50 8.48
C GLU A 118 -42.86 -11.68 9.25
N GLN A 119 -41.81 -12.35 9.74
CA GLN A 119 -40.62 -11.70 10.30
C GLN A 119 -39.45 -11.84 9.32
N ILE A 120 -38.85 -10.72 8.93
CA ILE A 120 -37.62 -10.72 8.13
C ILE A 120 -36.43 -10.63 9.09
N LYS A 121 -35.53 -11.62 9.03
CA LYS A 121 -34.25 -11.58 9.73
C LYS A 121 -33.16 -11.14 8.76
N TRP A 122 -32.41 -10.11 9.15
CA TRP A 122 -31.28 -9.60 8.40
C TRP A 122 -30.01 -10.31 8.88
N LEU A 123 -29.39 -11.13 8.04
CA LEU A 123 -28.08 -11.68 8.32
C LEU A 123 -27.02 -10.82 7.64
N ARG A 124 -26.08 -10.27 8.41
CA ARG A 124 -24.88 -9.62 7.85
C ARG A 124 -23.86 -10.71 7.56
N LEU A 125 -23.77 -11.15 6.31
CA LEU A 125 -22.68 -11.99 5.83
C LEU A 125 -21.48 -11.10 5.51
N GLN A 126 -20.37 -11.31 6.23
CA GLN A 126 -19.11 -10.64 5.95
C GLN A 126 -18.23 -11.64 5.18
N LEU A 127 -18.35 -11.64 3.86
CA LEU A 127 -17.43 -12.37 2.99
C LEU A 127 -16.17 -11.52 2.79
N GLY A 128 -15.00 -12.15 2.87
CA GLY A 128 -13.73 -11.48 2.65
C GLY A 128 -13.68 -10.83 1.27
N TRP A 129 -13.15 -9.61 1.24
CA TRP A 129 -12.75 -8.79 0.07
C TRP A 129 -13.79 -8.42 -1.01
N GLU A 130 -15.04 -8.90 -0.93
CA GLU A 130 -16.16 -8.34 -1.71
C GLU A 130 -17.41 -8.19 -0.82
N MET A 131 -17.89 -6.96 -0.65
CA MET A 131 -19.11 -6.70 0.15
C MET A 131 -20.37 -7.01 -0.66
N THR A 132 -20.74 -8.28 -0.74
CA THR A 132 -22.09 -8.67 -1.19
C THR A 132 -23.00 -8.87 0.02
N THR A 133 -24.06 -8.06 0.12
CA THR A 133 -25.13 -8.30 1.09
C THR A 133 -26.11 -9.30 0.48
N ALA A 134 -25.98 -10.57 0.84
CA ALA A 134 -26.95 -11.59 0.42
C ALA A 134 -28.14 -11.62 1.39
N LEU A 135 -29.36 -11.53 0.85
CA LEU A 135 -30.59 -11.82 1.58
C LEU A 135 -30.76 -13.34 1.68
N LEU A 136 -30.54 -13.93 2.86
CA LEU A 136 -30.84 -15.33 3.09
C LEU A 136 -32.30 -15.49 3.54
N LYS A 137 -33.11 -16.20 2.75
CA LYS A 137 -34.48 -16.56 3.11
C LYS A 137 -34.47 -17.97 3.70
N GLU A 138 -34.48 -18.11 5.02
CA GLU A 138 -34.83 -19.39 5.63
C GLU A 138 -36.35 -19.56 5.59
N LYS A 139 -36.82 -20.32 4.59
CA LYS A 139 -38.10 -21.01 4.67
C LYS A 139 -37.79 -22.41 5.19
N ILE A 140 -38.39 -22.81 6.31
CA ILE A 140 -38.40 -24.23 6.73
C ILE A 140 -39.05 -25.01 5.58
N GLY A 141 -38.24 -25.75 4.81
CA GLY A 141 -38.67 -26.53 3.65
C GLY A 141 -38.15 -26.05 2.29
N ILE A 142 -36.91 -26.45 1.96
CA ILE A 142 -36.35 -26.81 0.64
C ILE A 142 -36.68 -25.91 -0.58
N HIS A 143 -35.75 -25.02 -0.94
CA HIS A 143 -34.98 -25.00 -2.21
C HIS A 143 -34.17 -23.68 -2.27
N LEU A 144 -32.85 -23.80 -2.28
CA LEU A 144 -31.90 -22.71 -2.37
C LEU A 144 -31.92 -22.14 -3.80
N ALA A 145 -32.26 -20.87 -3.99
CA ALA A 145 -32.01 -20.15 -5.23
C ALA A 145 -31.04 -19.01 -4.92
N ILE A 146 -29.77 -19.22 -5.26
CA ILE A 146 -28.76 -18.17 -5.27
C ILE A 146 -28.89 -17.48 -6.62
N VAL A 147 -29.42 -16.26 -6.64
CA VAL A 147 -29.30 -15.38 -7.81
C VAL A 147 -28.01 -14.59 -7.60
N ALA A 148 -26.93 -15.07 -8.19
CA ALA A 148 -25.72 -14.29 -8.36
C ALA A 148 -25.85 -13.54 -9.69
N GLU A 149 -26.13 -12.24 -9.64
CA GLU A 149 -25.90 -11.38 -10.80
C GLU A 149 -24.43 -10.97 -10.78
N GLY A 150 -23.68 -11.49 -11.76
CA GLY A 150 -22.31 -11.09 -12.02
C GLY A 150 -22.27 -9.72 -12.69
N PHE A 151 -21.35 -8.88 -12.23
CA PHE A 151 -20.81 -7.75 -12.98
C PHE A 151 -19.31 -7.98 -13.19
#